data_AF-A0A328PPM4-F1
#
_entry.id   AF-A0A328PPM4-F1
#
_cell.length_a   1.000
_cell.length_b   1.000
_cell.length_c   1.000
_cell.angle_alpha   90.00
_cell.angle_beta   90.00
_cell.angle_gamma   90.00
#
_symmetry.space_group_name_H-M   'P 1'
#
loop_
_entity.id
_entity.type
_entity.pdbx_description
1 polymer ?
#
loop_
_entity_poly.entity_id
_entity_poly.type
_entity_poly.pdbx_seq_one_letter_code
_entity_poly.pdbx_strand_id
1 'polypeptide(L)'
;MVFILKALAGTLAFGGIATPIALSQFEDPLLEYREEITPENKNLKVRKVLQWLREKDCQLIQNPENENNWSNAIYACEKQENGIANFYYVGPENSFITEIESNLIRKVSTVNYLANKEKETAMLFLGLEDGESINWAVAFESGWRYFKNVSLSEQCSVRAKALGGDDLLCKLENTNSAFYYSFSVF
;
A
#
# COMPACT_ATOMS: atom_id res chain seq x y z
N MET A 1 23.19 -30.27 16.36
CA MET A 1 22.52 -30.41 17.68
C MET A 1 22.03 -31.83 17.81
N VAL A 2 22.52 -32.56 18.81
CA VAL A 2 22.24 -33.99 19.04
C VAL A 2 20.97 -34.10 19.86
N PHE A 3 19.95 -34.82 19.36
CA PHE A 3 18.76 -35.17 20.14
C PHE A 3 18.70 -36.68 20.36
N ILE A 4 18.88 -37.05 21.62
CA ILE A 4 18.76 -38.42 22.13
C ILE A 4 17.28 -38.63 22.47
N LEU A 5 16.61 -39.55 21.77
CA LEU A 5 15.28 -40.03 22.16
C LEU A 5 15.40 -41.45 22.71
N LYS A 6 15.19 -41.54 24.03
CA LYS A 6 15.08 -42.79 24.78
C LYS A 6 13.87 -43.58 24.30
N ALA A 7 14.09 -44.77 23.75
CA ALA A 7 13.03 -45.73 23.48
C ALA A 7 12.55 -46.33 24.80
N LEU A 8 11.28 -46.11 25.15
CA LEU A 8 10.60 -46.85 26.21
C LEU A 8 10.12 -48.18 25.61
N ALA A 9 10.80 -49.27 25.93
CA ALA A 9 10.33 -50.62 25.63
C ALA A 9 9.31 -51.04 26.70
N GLY A 10 8.02 -50.98 26.37
CA GLY A 10 6.96 -51.61 27.14
C GLY A 10 6.63 -52.96 26.51
N THR A 11 7.06 -54.05 27.14
CA THR A 11 6.58 -55.40 26.83
C THR A 11 5.40 -55.73 27.74
N LEU A 12 4.21 -55.85 27.15
CA LEU A 12 3.11 -56.61 27.75
C LEU A 12 2.63 -57.65 26.75
N ALA A 13 2.89 -58.91 27.10
CA ALA A 13 2.39 -60.08 26.42
C ALA A 13 1.02 -60.44 27.00
N PHE A 14 -0.06 -60.30 26.22
CA PHE A 14 -1.26 -61.11 26.36
C PHE A 14 -1.88 -61.30 24.97
N GLY A 15 -2.29 -62.54 24.67
CA GLY A 15 -2.60 -63.03 23.33
C GLY A 15 -3.74 -62.31 22.60
N GLY A 16 -3.63 -62.32 21.27
CA GLY A 16 -4.63 -61.80 20.35
C GLY A 16 -3.96 -61.23 19.10
N ILE A 17 -4.11 -61.97 17.99
CA ILE A 17 -3.96 -61.56 16.57
C ILE A 17 -3.25 -60.21 16.33
N ALA A 18 -1.96 -60.25 15.99
CA ALA A 18 -1.22 -59.06 15.57
C ALA A 18 -1.53 -58.76 14.10
N THR A 19 -2.39 -57.79 13.82
CA THR A 19 -2.38 -57.07 12.55
C THR A 19 -1.30 -55.98 12.61
N PRO A 20 -0.44 -55.84 11.59
CA PRO A 20 0.47 -54.71 11.54
C PRO A 20 -0.35 -53.44 11.31
N ILE A 21 -0.38 -52.55 12.30
CA ILE A 21 -0.77 -51.16 12.10
C ILE A 21 0.39 -50.51 11.36
N ALA A 22 0.22 -50.29 10.05
CA ALA A 22 1.11 -49.43 9.29
C ALA A 22 0.97 -48.01 9.86
N LEU A 23 1.95 -47.59 10.65
CA LEU A 23 2.14 -46.18 11.00
C LEU A 23 2.54 -45.46 9.72
N SER A 24 1.54 -44.94 9.01
CA SER A 24 1.70 -43.97 7.94
C SER A 24 2.47 -42.78 8.50
N GLN A 25 3.71 -42.62 8.03
CA GLN A 25 4.46 -41.38 8.18
C GLN A 25 3.74 -40.34 7.32
N PHE A 26 2.85 -39.57 7.95
CA PHE A 26 2.42 -38.29 7.41
C PHE A 26 3.60 -37.33 7.59
N GLU A 27 4.46 -37.27 6.58
CA GLU A 27 5.23 -36.05 6.33
C GLU A 27 4.20 -35.00 5.91
N ASP A 28 3.95 -34.00 6.75
CA ASP A 28 3.25 -32.79 6.32
C ASP A 28 4.10 -32.15 5.22
N PRO A 29 3.67 -32.14 3.95
CA PRO A 29 4.28 -31.22 3.02
C PRO A 29 3.88 -29.83 3.50
N LEU A 30 4.86 -28.96 3.76
CA LEU A 30 4.65 -27.53 3.79
C LEU A 30 3.97 -27.15 2.48
N LEU A 31 2.64 -27.11 2.50
CA LEU A 31 1.81 -26.60 1.44
C LEU A 31 2.10 -25.11 1.39
N GLU A 32 3.05 -24.74 0.53
CA GLU A 32 3.16 -23.40 -0.01
C GLU A 32 1.84 -23.12 -0.72
N TYR A 33 0.91 -22.51 0.02
CA TYR A 33 -0.43 -22.18 -0.44
C TYR A 33 -0.29 -21.08 -1.50
N ARG A 34 -0.07 -21.50 -2.74
CA ARG A 34 -0.08 -20.61 -3.89
C ARG A 34 -1.54 -20.31 -4.19
N GLU A 35 -2.04 -19.17 -3.69
CA GLU A 35 -3.39 -18.70 -4.01
C GLU A 35 -3.61 -18.78 -5.52
N GLU A 36 -4.55 -19.64 -5.93
CA GLU A 36 -4.90 -19.78 -7.33
C GLU A 36 -5.54 -18.46 -7.79
N ILE A 37 -4.94 -17.83 -8.80
CA ILE A 37 -5.33 -16.51 -9.27
C ILE A 37 -6.64 -16.64 -10.05
N THR A 38 -7.78 -16.48 -9.36
CA THR A 38 -9.10 -16.45 -9.97
C THR A 38 -9.64 -15.01 -10.07
N PRO A 39 -10.51 -14.70 -11.04
CA PRO A 39 -11.23 -13.42 -11.08
C PRO A 39 -12.01 -13.11 -9.79
N GLU A 40 -12.42 -14.15 -9.07
CA GLU A 40 -13.08 -14.05 -7.76
C GLU A 40 -12.14 -13.48 -6.70
N ASN A 41 -10.87 -13.89 -6.70
CA ASN A 41 -9.85 -13.36 -5.79
C ASN A 41 -9.52 -11.88 -6.08
N LYS A 42 -9.46 -11.46 -7.36
CA LYS A 42 -9.32 -10.03 -7.71
C LYS A 42 -10.47 -9.22 -7.11
N ASN A 43 -11.72 -9.63 -7.34
CA ASN A 43 -12.89 -8.90 -6.85
C ASN A 43 -12.94 -8.81 -5.32
N LEU A 44 -12.53 -9.85 -4.61
CA LEU A 44 -12.42 -9.83 -3.15
C LEU A 44 -11.39 -8.80 -2.68
N LYS A 45 -10.19 -8.79 -3.29
CA LYS A 45 -9.12 -7.82 -2.98
C LYS A 45 -9.57 -6.39 -3.23
N VAL A 46 -10.24 -6.12 -4.36
CA VAL A 46 -10.81 -4.80 -4.66
C VAL A 46 -11.80 -4.37 -3.58
N ARG A 47 -12.75 -5.24 -3.21
CA ARG A 47 -13.74 -4.91 -2.17
C ARG A 47 -13.09 -4.58 -0.82
N LYS A 48 -12.08 -5.35 -0.42
CA LYS A 48 -11.33 -5.10 0.82
C LYS A 48 -10.61 -3.75 0.78
N VAL A 49 -9.95 -3.43 -0.32
CA VAL A 49 -9.27 -2.13 -0.48
C VAL A 49 -10.26 -0.97 -0.42
N LEU A 50 -11.38 -1.05 -1.16
CA LEU A 50 -12.40 -0.01 -1.14
C LEU A 50 -13.07 0.13 0.23
N GLN A 51 -13.29 -0.99 0.94
CA GLN A 51 -13.79 -0.97 2.31
C GLN A 51 -12.79 -0.29 3.25
N TRP A 52 -11.51 -0.63 3.17
CA TRP A 52 -10.46 -0.02 3.97
C TRP A 52 -10.38 1.50 3.74
N LEU A 53 -10.42 1.94 2.48
CA LEU A 53 -10.41 3.37 2.12
C LEU A 53 -11.62 4.10 2.72
N ARG A 54 -12.79 3.45 2.72
CA ARG A 54 -14.00 4.01 3.30
C ARG A 54 -13.94 4.10 4.82
N GLU A 55 -13.45 3.07 5.48
CA GLU A 55 -13.29 3.01 6.94
C GLU A 55 -12.31 4.08 7.45
N LYS A 56 -11.34 4.46 6.62
CA LYS A 56 -10.31 5.47 6.89
C LYS A 56 -10.65 6.89 6.41
N ASP A 57 -11.90 7.12 5.97
CA ASP A 57 -12.36 8.40 5.42
C ASP A 57 -11.41 8.97 4.36
N CYS A 58 -10.97 8.10 3.45
CA CYS A 58 -10.01 8.46 2.42
C CYS A 58 -10.66 9.19 1.25
N GLN A 59 -9.98 10.21 0.76
CA GLN A 59 -10.36 10.96 -0.43
C GLN A 59 -9.30 10.79 -1.53
N LEU A 60 -9.76 10.54 -2.75
CA LEU A 60 -8.91 10.34 -3.93
C LEU A 60 -8.31 11.68 -4.39
N ILE A 61 -6.98 11.78 -4.44
CA ILE A 61 -6.29 12.93 -5.02
C ILE A 61 -6.43 12.87 -6.55
N GLN A 62 -7.07 13.89 -7.11
CA GLN A 62 -7.26 14.02 -8.56
C GLN A 62 -5.94 14.23 -9.30
N ASN A 63 -5.84 13.55 -10.44
CA ASN A 63 -4.71 13.66 -11.36
C ASN A 63 -5.22 13.67 -12.79
N PRO A 64 -5.08 14.79 -13.54
CA PRO A 64 -5.48 14.87 -14.94
C PRO A 64 -4.79 13.85 -15.86
N GLU A 65 -3.61 13.35 -15.49
CA GLU A 65 -2.93 12.30 -16.27
C GLU A 65 -3.49 10.90 -16.03
N ASN A 66 -4.36 10.76 -15.03
CA ASN A 66 -5.05 9.52 -14.69
C ASN A 66 -6.48 9.83 -14.23
N GLU A 67 -7.23 10.55 -15.08
CA GLU A 67 -8.59 10.96 -14.76
C GLU A 67 -9.48 9.75 -14.43
N ASN A 68 -10.10 9.78 -13.25
CA ASN A 68 -11.11 8.83 -12.78
C ASN A 68 -10.64 7.38 -12.54
N ASN A 69 -9.35 7.14 -12.29
CA ASN A 69 -8.89 5.81 -11.86
C ASN A 69 -8.78 5.71 -10.34
N TRP A 70 -9.59 4.83 -9.75
CA TRP A 70 -9.55 4.50 -8.32
C TRP A 70 -8.32 3.66 -7.94
N SER A 71 -7.61 3.13 -8.93
CA SER A 71 -6.37 2.36 -8.80
C SER A 71 -5.22 3.13 -9.45
N ASN A 72 -3.96 2.79 -9.13
CA ASN A 72 -2.79 3.60 -9.50
C ASN A 72 -2.97 5.08 -9.08
N ALA A 73 -3.36 5.30 -7.83
CA ALA A 73 -3.79 6.61 -7.35
C ALA A 73 -3.39 6.87 -5.90
N ILE A 74 -3.31 8.15 -5.54
CA ILE A 74 -3.00 8.59 -4.18
C ILE A 74 -4.30 8.96 -3.47
N TYR A 75 -4.42 8.55 -2.22
CA TYR A 75 -5.52 8.86 -1.33
C TYR A 75 -5.00 9.61 -0.11
N ALA A 76 -5.72 10.65 0.32
CA ALA A 76 -5.51 11.30 1.60
C ALA A 76 -6.55 10.78 2.59
N CYS A 77 -6.12 10.21 3.71
CA CYS A 77 -6.96 9.53 4.70
C CYS A 77 -6.77 10.13 6.09
N GLU A 78 -7.81 9.99 6.94
CA GLU A 78 -7.85 10.42 8.35
C GLU A 78 -7.20 11.78 8.62
N LYS A 79 -8.02 12.84 8.76
CA LYS A 79 -7.56 14.14 9.26
C LYS A 79 -7.26 14.01 10.76
N GLN A 80 -6.00 14.14 11.16
CA GLN A 80 -5.61 14.30 12.57
C GLN A 80 -6.21 15.61 13.12
N GLU A 81 -6.26 15.78 14.45
CA GLU A 81 -6.85 16.97 15.10
C GLU A 81 -6.26 18.31 14.63
N ASN A 82 -5.03 18.29 14.08
CA ASN A 82 -4.33 19.44 13.51
C ASN A 82 -4.53 19.63 11.99
N GLY A 83 -5.35 18.79 11.34
CA GLY A 83 -5.61 18.81 9.90
C GLY A 83 -4.57 18.07 9.04
N ILE A 84 -3.59 17.40 9.65
CA ILE A 84 -2.62 16.54 8.95
C ILE A 84 -3.33 15.28 8.46
N ALA A 85 -3.11 14.89 7.21
CA ALA A 85 -3.64 13.66 6.62
C ALA A 85 -2.52 12.64 6.40
N ASN A 86 -2.86 11.36 6.46
CA ASN A 86 -1.98 10.29 5.99
C ASN A 86 -2.21 10.07 4.50
N PHE A 87 -1.14 9.84 3.74
CA PHE A 87 -1.22 9.63 2.30
C PHE A 87 -0.91 8.19 1.95
N TYR A 88 -1.74 7.59 1.11
CA TYR A 88 -1.62 6.19 0.70
C TYR A 88 -1.69 6.07 -0.82
N TYR A 89 -0.84 5.24 -1.39
CA TYR A 89 -0.89 4.84 -2.78
C TYR A 89 -1.63 3.51 -2.92
N VAL A 90 -2.63 3.48 -3.80
CA VAL A 90 -3.32 2.26 -4.23
C VAL A 90 -2.70 1.81 -5.55
N GLY A 91 -2.24 0.57 -5.59
CA GLY A 91 -1.58 -0.02 -6.77
C GLY A 91 -2.46 -0.05 -8.03
N PRO A 92 -1.87 -0.28 -9.22
CA PRO A 92 -2.62 -0.39 -10.47
C PRO A 92 -3.50 -1.64 -10.47
N GLU A 93 -4.57 -1.68 -11.27
CA GLU A 93 -5.47 -2.85 -11.35
C GLU A 93 -4.78 -4.21 -11.50
N ASN A 94 -3.64 -4.27 -12.19
CA ASN A 94 -2.89 -5.50 -12.37
C ASN A 94 -2.29 -6.04 -11.04
N SER A 95 -1.96 -5.17 -10.09
CA SER A 95 -1.44 -5.59 -8.78
C SER A 95 -2.47 -6.38 -7.97
N PHE A 96 -3.77 -6.13 -8.16
CA PHE A 96 -4.85 -6.89 -7.51
C PHE A 96 -4.90 -8.36 -7.94
N ILE A 97 -4.19 -8.71 -9.02
CA ILE A 97 -4.04 -10.08 -9.51
C ILE A 97 -2.74 -10.68 -8.97
N THR A 98 -1.66 -9.90 -8.97
CA THR A 98 -0.30 -10.41 -8.77
C THR A 98 0.26 -10.24 -7.36
N GLU A 99 -0.28 -9.31 -6.57
CA GLU A 99 0.26 -8.95 -5.26
C GLU A 99 -0.59 -9.48 -4.10
N ILE A 100 0.08 -9.62 -2.95
CA ILE A 100 -0.58 -9.89 -1.66
C ILE A 100 -1.33 -8.65 -1.18
N GLU A 101 -2.35 -8.85 -0.34
CA GLU A 101 -3.27 -7.78 0.07
C GLU A 101 -2.57 -6.60 0.74
N SER A 102 -1.51 -6.83 1.53
CA SER A 102 -0.75 -5.78 2.21
C SER A 102 -0.02 -4.83 1.28
N ASN A 103 0.23 -5.22 0.03
CA ASN A 103 1.01 -4.42 -0.92
C ASN A 103 0.12 -3.55 -1.83
N LEU A 104 -1.19 -3.79 -1.79
CA LEU A 104 -2.17 -3.05 -2.60
C LEU A 104 -2.39 -1.62 -2.12
N ILE A 105 -2.20 -1.37 -0.82
CA ILE A 105 -2.29 -0.04 -0.21
C ILE A 105 -1.00 0.22 0.56
N ARG A 106 -0.22 1.21 0.12
CA ARG A 106 1.08 1.51 0.72
C ARG A 106 1.16 2.96 1.14
N LYS A 107 1.65 3.22 2.34
CA LYS A 107 1.75 4.59 2.87
C LYS A 107 2.88 5.34 2.16
N VAL A 108 2.55 6.52 1.67
CA VAL A 108 3.50 7.43 1.00
C VAL A 108 4.21 8.23 2.08
N SER A 109 5.54 8.08 2.12
CA SER A 109 6.42 8.82 3.03
C SER A 109 6.87 10.12 2.38
N THR A 110 7.45 10.04 1.18
CA THR A 110 8.04 11.19 0.49
C THR A 110 7.53 11.35 -0.93
N VAL A 111 7.55 12.59 -1.42
CA VAL A 111 7.22 12.92 -2.80
C VAL A 111 8.28 13.82 -3.41
N ASN A 112 8.73 13.45 -4.60
CA ASN A 112 9.68 14.25 -5.38
C ASN A 112 9.20 14.40 -6.83
N TYR A 113 9.11 15.64 -7.30
CA TYR A 113 8.74 15.96 -8.67
C TYR A 113 9.97 16.00 -9.57
N LEU A 114 9.93 15.20 -10.64
CA LEU A 114 10.90 15.23 -11.73
C LEU A 114 10.24 15.74 -13.01
N ALA A 115 10.66 16.93 -13.42
CA ALA A 115 10.26 17.54 -14.68
C ALA A 115 10.78 16.71 -15.87
N ASN A 116 9.89 16.34 -16.79
CA ASN A 116 10.29 15.90 -18.12
C ASN A 116 10.02 17.03 -19.11
N LYS A 117 11.03 17.84 -19.40
CA LYS A 117 10.90 19.06 -20.21
C LYS A 117 10.53 18.82 -21.67
N GLU A 118 10.59 17.57 -22.12
CA GLU A 118 10.29 17.18 -23.51
C GLU A 118 8.86 16.64 -23.68
N LYS A 119 8.09 16.52 -22.59
CA LYS A 119 6.75 15.93 -22.59
C LYS A 119 5.75 16.85 -21.88
N GLU A 120 4.48 16.69 -22.22
CA GLU A 120 3.37 17.32 -21.51
C GLU A 120 3.14 16.72 -20.11
N THR A 121 3.88 15.67 -19.76
CA THR A 121 3.80 14.96 -18.48
C THR A 121 5.12 15.04 -17.72
N ALA A 122 5.02 15.06 -16.39
CA ALA A 122 6.13 14.93 -15.45
C ALA A 122 5.93 13.68 -14.58
N MET A 123 6.95 13.34 -13.78
CA MET A 123 6.90 12.18 -12.88
C MET A 123 6.98 12.61 -11.43
N LEU A 124 6.08 12.08 -10.61
CA LEU A 124 6.21 12.05 -9.16
C LEU A 124 6.85 10.74 -8.73
N PHE A 125 7.98 10.84 -8.04
CA PHE A 125 8.59 9.73 -7.31
C PHE A 125 7.98 9.72 -5.92
N LEU A 126 7.16 8.70 -5.66
CA LEU A 126 6.55 8.43 -4.37
C LEU A 126 7.46 7.47 -3.62
N GLY A 127 8.12 7.95 -2.56
CA GLY A 127 8.76 7.08 -1.58
C GLY A 127 7.71 6.47 -0.68
N LEU A 128 7.79 5.16 -0.45
CA LEU A 128 6.85 4.42 0.39
C LEU A 128 7.51 4.09 1.74
N GLU A 129 6.70 3.85 2.78
CA GLU A 129 7.22 3.51 4.12
C GLU A 129 7.95 2.15 4.17
N ASP A 130 7.66 1.26 3.23
CA ASP A 130 8.35 -0.03 3.06
C ASP A 130 9.74 0.10 2.39
N GLY A 131 10.11 1.32 1.98
CA GLY A 131 11.38 1.61 1.29
C GLY A 131 11.31 1.46 -0.23
N GLU A 132 10.19 1.03 -0.79
CA GLU A 132 9.98 1.02 -2.23
C GLU A 132 9.66 2.42 -2.78
N SER A 133 9.70 2.55 -4.11
CA SER A 133 9.37 3.79 -4.80
C SER A 133 8.48 3.56 -6.01
N ILE A 134 7.50 4.43 -6.22
CA ILE A 134 6.58 4.39 -7.36
C ILE A 134 6.75 5.65 -8.20
N ASN A 135 6.78 5.46 -9.52
CA ASN A 135 6.70 6.56 -10.48
C ASN A 135 5.25 6.77 -10.87
N TRP A 136 4.73 7.95 -10.57
CA TRP A 136 3.35 8.32 -10.85
C TRP A 136 3.32 9.55 -11.77
N ALA A 137 2.75 9.40 -12.96
CA ALA A 137 2.72 10.48 -13.94
C ALA A 137 1.77 11.59 -13.49
N VAL A 138 2.16 12.84 -13.70
CA VAL A 138 1.34 14.03 -13.42
C VAL A 138 1.50 15.06 -14.53
N ALA A 139 0.55 15.98 -14.65
CA ALA A 139 0.64 17.03 -15.66
C ALA A 139 1.90 17.87 -15.44
N PHE A 140 2.59 18.20 -16.53
CA PHE A 140 3.76 19.07 -16.49
C PHE A 140 3.38 20.44 -15.92
N GLU A 141 4.24 21.01 -15.07
CA GLU A 141 4.01 22.29 -14.39
C GLU A 141 2.74 22.34 -13.50
N SER A 142 2.20 21.17 -13.13
CA SER A 142 1.14 21.05 -12.13
C SER A 142 1.60 21.53 -10.74
N GLY A 143 0.67 21.59 -9.79
CA GLY A 143 0.99 22.07 -8.43
C GLY A 143 2.09 21.27 -7.73
N TRP A 144 2.33 20.04 -8.17
CA TRP A 144 3.39 19.18 -7.72
C TRP A 144 4.81 19.68 -8.03
N ARG A 145 4.99 20.64 -8.95
CA ARG A 145 6.32 21.10 -9.42
C ARG A 145 7.27 21.60 -8.33
N TYR A 146 6.74 21.96 -7.16
CA TYR A 146 7.51 22.47 -6.03
C TYR A 146 7.99 21.38 -5.07
N PHE A 147 7.57 20.13 -5.26
CA PHE A 147 7.84 19.04 -4.32
C PHE A 147 9.25 18.49 -4.55
N LYS A 148 10.13 18.75 -3.60
CA LYS A 148 11.52 18.26 -3.58
C LYS A 148 11.77 17.51 -2.27
N ASN A 149 11.65 16.18 -2.32
CA ASN A 149 11.75 15.31 -1.14
C ASN A 149 10.81 15.74 0.00
N VAL A 150 9.54 15.98 -0.33
CA VAL A 150 8.52 16.46 0.63
C VAL A 150 7.96 15.29 1.40
N SER A 151 7.98 15.38 2.73
CA SER A 151 7.34 14.43 3.63
C SER A 151 5.86 14.81 3.77
N LEU A 152 4.97 14.14 3.02
CA LEU A 152 3.57 14.58 2.93
C LEU A 152 2.89 14.61 4.31
N SER A 153 3.11 13.59 5.12
CA SER A 153 2.46 13.45 6.43
C SER A 153 3.03 14.41 7.49
N GLU A 154 4.20 15.01 7.25
CA GLU A 154 4.80 15.99 8.19
C GLU A 154 4.61 17.43 7.72
N GLN A 155 4.56 17.63 6.40
CA GLN A 155 4.60 18.96 5.79
C GLN A 155 3.27 19.38 5.17
N CYS A 156 2.33 18.46 4.94
CA CYS A 156 1.08 18.75 4.25
C CYS A 156 -0.16 18.49 5.11
N SER A 157 -1.20 19.27 4.85
CA SER A 157 -2.53 19.19 5.49
C SER A 157 -3.61 19.34 4.43
N VAL A 158 -4.75 18.68 4.63
CA VAL A 158 -5.90 18.82 3.73
C VAL A 158 -6.88 19.81 4.33
N ARG A 159 -7.14 20.92 3.64
CA ARG A 159 -8.02 22.00 4.11
C ARG A 159 -9.25 22.16 3.23
N ALA A 160 -10.42 22.10 3.84
CA ALA A 160 -11.67 22.37 3.15
C ALA A 160 -11.83 23.85 2.78
N LYS A 161 -12.24 24.12 1.55
CA LYS A 161 -12.61 25.47 1.10
C LYS A 161 -14.05 25.79 1.48
N ALA A 162 -14.28 27.05 1.84
CA ALA A 162 -15.63 27.57 2.11
C ALA A 162 -16.59 27.47 0.91
N LEU A 163 -16.05 27.40 -0.33
CA LEU A 163 -16.82 27.32 -1.57
C LEU A 163 -16.87 25.90 -2.17
N GLY A 164 -16.46 24.88 -1.41
CA GLY A 164 -16.37 23.50 -1.87
C GLY A 164 -14.99 23.14 -2.44
N GLY A 165 -14.66 21.85 -2.36
CA GLY A 165 -13.34 21.30 -2.68
C GLY A 165 -12.35 21.42 -1.52
N ASP A 166 -11.36 20.55 -1.52
CA ASP A 166 -10.31 20.48 -0.50
C ASP A 166 -8.95 20.80 -1.16
N ASP A 167 -8.13 21.60 -0.48
CA ASP A 167 -6.77 21.94 -0.91
C ASP A 167 -5.75 21.12 -0.13
N LEU A 168 -4.67 20.75 -0.82
CA LEU A 168 -3.47 20.25 -0.18
C LEU A 168 -2.58 21.44 0.15
N LEU A 169 -2.53 21.82 1.43
CA LEU A 169 -1.67 22.88 1.93
C LEU A 169 -0.39 22.27 2.50
N CYS A 170 0.74 22.51 1.83
CA CYS A 170 2.06 22.07 2.25
C CYS A 170 2.95 23.22 2.69
N LYS A 171 3.68 23.06 3.80
CA LYS A 171 4.81 23.91 4.16
C LYS A 171 6.07 23.33 3.53
N LEU A 172 6.53 23.95 2.44
CA LEU A 172 7.72 23.53 1.72
C LEU A 172 8.94 24.28 2.25
N GLU A 173 9.99 23.53 2.57
CA GLU A 173 11.26 24.08 3.05
C GLU A 173 12.31 24.03 1.94
N ASN A 174 12.96 25.17 1.72
CA ASN A 174 14.16 25.28 0.90
C ASN A 174 15.31 25.77 1.79
N THR A 175 16.55 25.69 1.29
CA THR A 175 17.79 25.93 2.06
C THR A 175 17.79 27.22 2.89
N ASN A 176 17.02 28.24 2.49
CA ASN A 176 16.96 29.55 3.15
C ASN A 176 15.53 30.08 3.42
N SER A 177 14.47 29.32 3.14
CA SER A 177 13.09 29.82 3.33
C SER A 177 12.08 28.69 3.42
N ALA A 178 11.03 28.90 4.21
CA ALA A 178 9.82 28.09 4.17
C ALA A 178 8.69 28.89 3.52
N PHE A 179 7.94 28.27 2.63
CA PHE A 179 6.75 28.86 2.03
C PHE A 179 5.58 27.88 2.07
N TYR A 180 4.37 28.43 2.16
CA TYR A 180 3.16 27.64 2.09
C TYR A 180 2.71 27.54 0.64
N TYR A 181 2.45 26.32 0.20
CA TYR A 181 1.96 26.01 -1.13
C TYR A 181 0.61 25.31 -1.02
N SER A 182 -0.39 25.79 -1.75
CA SER A 182 -1.75 25.26 -1.74
C SER A 182 -2.19 25.01 -3.18
N PHE A 183 -2.77 23.85 -3.45
CA PHE A 183 -3.44 23.58 -4.71
C PHE A 183 -4.60 22.60 -4.53
N SER A 184 -5.56 22.67 -5.45
CA SER A 184 -6.73 21.78 -5.45
C SER A 184 -6.28 20.36 -5.74
N VAL A 185 -6.69 19.44 -4.88
CA VAL A 185 -6.43 18.00 -5.03
C VAL A 185 -7.73 17.20 -5.19
N PHE A 186 -8.88 17.85 -5.14
CA PHE A 186 -10.22 17.27 -5.32
C PHE A 186 -11.10 18.20 -6.17
#